data_AF-A0A935B5R6-F1
#
_entry.id   AF-A0A935B5R6-F1
#
_cell.length_a   1.000
_cell.length_b   1.000
_cell.length_c   1.000
_cell.angle_alpha   90.00
_cell.angle_beta   90.00
_cell.angle_gamma   90.00
#
_symmetry.space_group_name_H-M   'P 1'
#
loop_
_entity.id
_entity.type
_entity.pdbx_description
1 polymer ?
#
loop_
_entity_poly.entity_id
_entity_poly.type
_entity_poly.pdbx_seq_one_letter_code
_entity_poly.pdbx_strand_id
1 'polypeptide(L)'
;MQQSPLFEIAVDAAASTDRGEAIVMAMVRAMRDNNVTLPASDTFERIALVARARMRKSAYAGIARDLSAEQKDNLAQLLVAGRGPGRTTLTWLREYPESPSASNLASVIDRLEITRSLAIEPNRARTIHANRYAVMAREAAIMSAQHLSRLDEVRRIATLCAFALEMEVALTDAAVFMMEKMIGSMFRRAARTRSDRLVEEAGRLKGIGKIYAALGRLLIEGRWKPEDPRDAIDREFGWPIIERSVRETELLTSGSEDGLEDVLERYPMVRRFAPPFLAAFTFRAAKSNDPVLAAVAILNEMYRSNRRTLPTAVPLGFLRVRWRKLVLQDGTVDRRAYEIAVVVHLRERLASGAIWVEGSRAYRTLSDYLLPKPAFEAMLVDQNVPVAVDTSFSVWLDDRRQRLNARMAEVNRKALKGRLPDVILGDGGLKISPLRNAVPEEAEDLKAQLYGLLPRVKITDLLAEVAVWTGFGDRFTHVRSGDPPRDSPALM
;
A
#
# COMPACT_ATOMS: atom_id res chain seq x y z
N MET A 1 41.38 -11.04 29.42
CA MET A 1 41.58 -9.93 28.45
C MET A 1 40.48 -8.91 28.69
N GLN A 2 40.78 -7.83 29.41
CA GLN A 2 39.87 -6.68 29.50
C GLN A 2 39.77 -6.04 28.12
N GLN A 3 38.55 -5.93 27.59
CA GLN A 3 38.31 -5.31 26.28
C GLN A 3 38.50 -3.79 26.43
N SER A 4 39.25 -3.17 25.50
CA SER A 4 39.52 -1.72 25.52
C SER A 4 38.20 -0.94 25.39
N PRO A 5 37.99 0.16 26.12
CA PRO A 5 36.78 1.00 26.01
C PRO A 5 36.45 1.42 24.56
N LEU A 6 37.49 1.61 23.74
CA LEU A 6 37.36 1.97 22.33
C LEU A 6 36.75 0.83 21.49
N PHE A 7 37.03 -0.43 21.85
CA PHE A 7 36.46 -1.59 21.18
C PHE A 7 34.99 -1.78 21.51
N GLU A 8 34.55 -1.49 22.73
CA GLU A 8 33.13 -1.52 23.09
C GLU A 8 32.34 -0.47 22.30
N ILE A 9 32.85 0.76 22.17
CA ILE A 9 32.25 1.80 21.31
C ILE A 9 32.15 1.31 19.85
N ALA A 10 33.19 0.65 19.35
CA ALA A 10 33.19 0.08 18.02
C ALA A 10 32.15 -1.04 17.85
N VAL A 11 31.97 -1.88 18.87
CA VAL A 11 30.99 -2.97 18.92
C VAL A 11 29.57 -2.41 18.93
N ASP A 12 29.29 -1.42 19.76
CA ASP A 12 27.99 -0.76 19.84
C ASP A 12 27.63 -0.07 18.52
N ALA A 13 28.57 0.68 17.94
CA ALA A 13 28.38 1.28 16.62
C ALA A 13 28.16 0.20 15.55
N ALA A 14 29.00 -0.85 15.54
CA ALA A 14 28.90 -1.95 14.60
C ALA A 14 27.59 -2.74 14.75
N ALA A 15 26.92 -2.73 15.90
CA ALA A 15 25.61 -3.36 16.06
C ALA A 15 24.60 -2.84 15.03
N SER A 16 24.70 -1.55 14.65
CA SER A 16 23.77 -0.88 13.76
C SER A 16 24.22 -0.74 12.30
N THR A 17 25.50 -0.97 11.98
CA THR A 17 26.06 -0.71 10.64
C THR A 17 27.23 -1.62 10.28
N ASP A 18 27.36 -1.95 8.99
CA ASP A 18 28.52 -2.61 8.38
C ASP A 18 29.55 -1.61 7.81
N ARG A 19 29.25 -0.29 7.83
CA ARG A 19 30.12 0.74 7.25
C ARG A 19 31.28 1.06 8.20
N GLY A 20 32.51 0.78 7.75
CA GLY A 20 33.73 1.03 8.52
C GLY A 20 33.88 2.49 8.95
N GLU A 21 33.64 3.43 8.03
CA GLU A 21 33.66 4.88 8.27
C GLU A 21 32.79 5.29 9.46
N ALA A 22 31.54 4.81 9.52
CA ALA A 22 30.61 5.15 10.60
C ALA A 22 31.08 4.62 11.96
N ILE A 23 31.67 3.41 12.00
CA ILE A 23 32.22 2.81 13.22
C ILE A 23 33.45 3.62 13.68
N VAL A 24 34.33 3.98 12.76
CA VAL A 24 35.50 4.83 13.06
C VAL A 24 35.09 6.21 13.55
N MET A 25 34.11 6.84 12.92
CA MET A 25 33.60 8.15 13.35
C MET A 25 32.96 8.11 14.73
N ALA A 26 32.28 7.02 15.10
CA ALA A 26 31.77 6.84 16.46
C ALA A 26 32.89 6.79 17.50
N MET A 27 33.95 6.01 17.22
CA MET A 27 35.15 5.96 18.05
C MET A 27 35.84 7.32 18.18
N VAL A 28 36.04 8.03 17.05
CA VAL A 28 36.69 9.35 17.04
C VAL A 28 35.87 10.38 17.84
N ARG A 29 34.54 10.40 17.68
CA ARG A 29 33.67 11.29 18.47
C ARG A 29 33.78 10.99 19.95
N ALA A 30 33.64 9.73 20.35
CA ALA A 30 33.75 9.35 21.75
C ALA A 30 35.11 9.71 22.37
N MET A 31 36.22 9.57 21.64
CA MET A 31 37.53 10.00 22.12
C MET A 31 37.64 11.51 22.28
N ARG A 32 37.09 12.28 21.32
CA ARG A 32 37.06 13.76 21.40
C ARG A 32 36.21 14.25 22.56
N ASP A 33 35.03 13.67 22.76
CA ASP A 33 34.12 14.05 23.85
C ASP A 33 34.74 13.78 25.23
N ASN A 34 35.65 12.81 25.33
CA ASN A 34 36.41 12.49 26.54
C ASN A 34 37.82 13.14 26.58
N ASN A 35 38.12 14.06 25.66
CA ASN A 35 39.41 14.75 25.56
C ASN A 35 40.64 13.81 25.50
N VAL A 36 40.51 12.67 24.83
CA VAL A 36 41.59 11.68 24.66
C VAL A 36 42.27 11.86 23.31
N THR A 37 43.61 11.85 23.30
CA THR A 37 44.42 11.90 22.06
C THR A 37 44.10 10.73 21.14
N LEU A 38 43.86 11.01 19.85
CA LEU A 38 43.53 9.99 18.87
C LEU A 38 44.77 9.11 18.57
N PRO A 39 44.63 7.78 18.52
CA PRO A 39 45.67 6.88 18.04
C PRO A 39 45.86 7.03 16.52
N ALA A 40 46.86 6.32 15.99
CA ALA A 40 47.08 6.20 14.56
C ALA A 40 45.86 5.57 13.84
N SER A 41 45.68 5.92 12.56
CA SER A 41 44.52 5.52 11.75
C SER A 41 44.38 4.00 11.62
N ASP A 42 45.51 3.29 11.49
CA ASP A 42 45.59 1.84 11.42
C ASP A 42 44.94 1.13 12.63
N THR A 43 45.03 1.75 13.80
CA THR A 43 44.48 1.24 15.04
C THR A 43 42.96 1.30 15.01
N PHE A 44 42.39 2.41 14.52
CA PHE A 44 40.94 2.52 14.32
C PHE A 44 40.43 1.52 13.29
N GLU A 45 41.12 1.36 12.16
CA GLU A 45 40.74 0.43 11.11
C GLU A 45 40.71 -1.01 11.62
N ARG A 46 41.76 -1.44 12.31
CA ARG A 46 41.84 -2.79 12.88
C ARG A 46 40.73 -3.05 13.90
N ILE A 47 40.48 -2.09 14.80
CA ILE A 47 39.40 -2.19 15.79
C ILE A 47 38.04 -2.27 15.09
N ALA A 48 37.79 -1.42 14.10
CA ALA A 48 36.54 -1.40 13.34
C ALA A 48 36.31 -2.71 12.57
N LEU A 49 37.34 -3.29 11.94
CA LEU A 49 37.24 -4.56 11.22
C LEU A 49 36.88 -5.72 12.17
N VAL A 50 37.54 -5.81 13.32
CA VAL A 50 37.25 -6.85 14.32
C VAL A 50 35.85 -6.68 14.91
N ALA A 51 35.47 -5.46 15.29
CA ALA A 51 34.14 -5.17 15.84
C ALA A 51 33.03 -5.48 14.81
N ARG A 52 33.22 -5.08 13.55
CA ARG A 52 32.31 -5.40 12.44
C ARG A 52 32.16 -6.90 12.24
N ALA A 53 33.27 -7.65 12.20
CA ALA A 53 33.23 -9.10 12.03
C ALA A 53 32.52 -9.79 13.21
N ARG A 54 32.80 -9.35 14.44
CA ARG A 54 32.13 -9.84 15.65
C ARG A 54 30.62 -9.59 15.61
N MET A 55 30.20 -8.37 15.31
CA MET A 55 28.78 -8.03 15.26
C MET A 55 28.04 -8.68 14.11
N ARG A 56 28.70 -8.89 12.97
CA ARG A 56 28.11 -9.68 11.86
C ARG A 56 27.87 -11.13 12.28
N LYS A 57 28.85 -11.78 12.92
CA LYS A 57 28.69 -13.14 13.44
C LYS A 57 27.60 -13.23 14.51
N SER A 58 27.55 -12.24 15.42
CA SER A 58 26.52 -12.14 16.45
C SER A 58 25.13 -11.95 15.84
N ALA A 59 25.00 -11.18 14.76
CA ALA A 59 23.71 -10.98 14.09
C ALA A 59 23.18 -12.27 13.46
N TYR A 60 24.03 -13.03 12.76
CA TYR A 60 23.62 -14.35 12.23
C TYR A 60 23.22 -15.31 13.36
N ALA A 61 24.02 -15.37 14.42
CA ALA A 61 23.71 -16.19 15.59
C ALA A 61 22.42 -15.74 16.29
N GLY A 62 22.11 -14.44 16.32
CA GLY A 62 20.90 -13.88 16.93
C GLY A 62 19.61 -14.26 16.21
N ILE A 63 19.62 -14.32 14.87
CA ILE A 63 18.48 -14.79 14.09
C ILE A 63 18.31 -16.31 14.19
N ALA A 64 19.44 -17.05 14.11
CA ALA A 64 19.43 -18.51 14.14
C ALA A 64 19.27 -19.11 15.55
N ARG A 65 19.23 -18.27 16.59
CA ARG A 65 19.10 -18.70 18.00
C ARG A 65 17.75 -19.37 18.22
N ASP A 66 17.73 -20.41 19.06
CA ASP A 66 16.49 -21.07 19.51
C ASP A 66 15.59 -21.58 18.37
N LEU A 67 16.17 -21.89 17.20
CA LEU A 67 15.49 -22.65 16.16
C LEU A 67 15.53 -24.13 16.52
N SER A 68 14.38 -24.78 16.46
CA SER A 68 14.26 -26.24 16.57
C SER A 68 15.02 -26.95 15.44
N ALA A 69 15.36 -28.23 15.65
CA ALA A 69 15.96 -29.05 14.61
C ALA A 69 15.05 -29.12 13.37
N GLU A 70 13.75 -29.28 13.57
CA GLU A 70 12.74 -29.31 12.50
C GLU A 70 12.72 -28.01 11.67
N GLN A 71 12.74 -26.84 12.32
CA GLN A 71 12.80 -25.56 11.59
C GLN A 71 14.09 -25.44 10.77
N LYS A 72 15.24 -25.86 11.31
CA LYS A 72 16.52 -25.83 10.59
C LYS A 72 16.50 -26.77 9.38
N ASP A 73 15.94 -27.96 9.53
CA ASP A 73 15.81 -28.95 8.46
C ASP A 73 14.85 -28.44 7.37
N ASN A 74 13.70 -27.89 7.74
CA ASN A 74 12.74 -27.29 6.80
C ASN A 74 13.37 -26.14 6.00
N LEU A 75 14.16 -25.28 6.66
CA LEU A 75 14.91 -24.23 5.97
C LEU A 75 15.97 -24.80 5.01
N ALA A 76 16.71 -25.83 5.44
CA ALA A 76 17.72 -26.48 4.60
C ALA A 76 17.10 -27.15 3.37
N GLN A 77 15.90 -27.73 3.49
CA GLN A 77 15.15 -28.32 2.39
C GLN A 77 14.77 -27.31 1.30
N LEU A 78 14.74 -25.99 1.60
CA LEU A 78 14.53 -24.96 0.58
C LEU A 78 15.59 -24.99 -0.53
N LEU A 79 16.79 -25.48 -0.21
CA LEU A 79 17.93 -25.55 -1.12
C LEU A 79 17.95 -26.80 -1.99
N VAL A 80 17.09 -27.77 -1.72
CA VAL A 80 17.02 -29.06 -2.44
C VAL A 80 16.00 -28.96 -3.58
N ALA A 81 16.20 -29.74 -4.64
CA ALA A 81 15.23 -29.86 -5.73
C ALA A 81 13.92 -30.46 -5.18
N GLY A 82 12.79 -29.77 -5.38
CA GLY A 82 11.56 -30.08 -4.64
C GLY A 82 10.29 -30.07 -5.47
N ARG A 83 9.96 -28.95 -6.12
CA ARG A 83 8.61 -28.71 -6.68
C ARG A 83 8.57 -28.35 -8.17
N GLY A 84 9.47 -28.94 -8.95
CA GLY A 84 9.52 -28.86 -10.42
C GLY A 84 10.82 -29.44 -10.96
N PRO A 85 10.88 -29.84 -12.24
CA PRO A 85 12.09 -30.41 -12.83
C PRO A 85 13.25 -29.41 -12.73
N GLY A 86 14.30 -29.80 -12.01
CA GLY A 86 15.53 -29.02 -11.84
C GLY A 86 15.42 -27.76 -10.97
N ARG A 87 14.31 -27.54 -10.25
CA ARG A 87 14.08 -26.32 -9.46
C ARG A 87 14.03 -26.58 -7.96
N THR A 88 14.74 -25.74 -7.19
CA THR A 88 14.66 -25.75 -5.73
C THR A 88 13.40 -25.05 -5.24
N THR A 89 12.95 -25.39 -4.04
CA THR A 89 11.79 -24.73 -3.40
C THR A 89 12.04 -23.22 -3.23
N LEU A 90 13.27 -22.82 -2.90
CA LEU A 90 13.67 -21.41 -2.82
C LEU A 90 13.41 -20.64 -4.13
N THR A 91 13.82 -21.20 -5.27
CA THR A 91 13.60 -20.56 -6.58
C THR A 91 12.11 -20.54 -6.95
N TRP A 92 11.36 -21.60 -6.61
CA TRP A 92 9.92 -21.67 -6.84
C TRP A 92 9.13 -20.63 -6.03
N LEU A 93 9.49 -20.40 -4.77
CA LEU A 93 8.89 -19.36 -3.93
C LEU A 93 9.15 -17.96 -4.51
N ARG A 94 10.36 -17.69 -4.99
CA ARG A 94 10.76 -16.39 -5.54
C ARG A 94 10.04 -16.06 -6.86
N GLU A 95 9.81 -17.05 -7.71
CA GLU A 95 9.11 -16.90 -8.98
C GLU A 95 7.59 -17.12 -8.82
N TYR A 96 6.96 -16.27 -8.02
CA TYR A 96 5.51 -16.24 -7.92
C TYR A 96 4.90 -15.43 -9.09
N PRO A 97 3.69 -15.79 -9.55
CA PRO A 97 3.03 -15.05 -10.62
C PRO A 97 2.50 -13.69 -10.15
N GLU A 98 2.77 -12.62 -10.90
CA GLU A 98 2.37 -11.26 -10.53
C GLU A 98 1.02 -10.83 -11.17
N SER A 99 0.64 -11.45 -12.29
CA SER A 99 -0.55 -11.07 -13.06
C SER A 99 -1.87 -11.43 -12.33
N PRO A 100 -2.80 -10.47 -12.10
CA PRO A 100 -4.03 -10.74 -11.35
C PRO A 100 -4.97 -11.74 -12.03
N SER A 101 -5.13 -12.93 -11.45
CA SER A 101 -6.13 -13.92 -11.84
C SER A 101 -6.43 -14.86 -10.67
N ALA A 102 -7.60 -15.54 -10.68
CA ALA A 102 -7.95 -16.47 -9.60
C ALA A 102 -6.95 -17.65 -9.50
N SER A 103 -6.45 -18.15 -10.65
CA SER A 103 -5.46 -19.22 -10.68
C SER A 103 -4.11 -18.76 -10.13
N ASN A 104 -3.68 -17.55 -10.49
CA ASN A 104 -2.40 -17.04 -10.01
C ASN A 104 -2.50 -16.70 -8.51
N LEU A 105 -3.64 -16.16 -8.05
CA LEU A 105 -3.87 -15.92 -6.62
C LEU A 105 -3.78 -17.22 -5.82
N ALA A 106 -4.43 -18.30 -6.28
CA ALA A 106 -4.30 -19.61 -5.65
C ALA A 106 -2.82 -20.06 -5.60
N SER A 107 -2.09 -19.89 -6.70
CA SER A 107 -0.66 -20.22 -6.75
C SER A 107 0.22 -19.39 -5.80
N VAL A 108 -0.14 -18.13 -5.53
CA VAL A 108 0.53 -17.28 -4.53
C VAL A 108 0.17 -17.75 -3.11
N ILE A 109 -1.08 -18.10 -2.86
CA ILE A 109 -1.54 -18.65 -1.57
C ILE A 109 -0.83 -19.98 -1.27
N ASP A 110 -0.69 -20.89 -2.24
CA ASP A 110 0.04 -22.15 -2.07
C ASP A 110 1.49 -21.90 -1.64
N ARG A 111 2.16 -20.90 -2.22
CA ARG A 111 3.52 -20.51 -1.82
C ARG A 111 3.56 -19.91 -0.42
N LEU A 112 2.55 -19.12 -0.06
CA LEU A 112 2.43 -18.53 1.25
C LEU A 112 2.24 -19.60 2.33
N GLU A 113 1.43 -20.63 2.06
CA GLU A 113 1.24 -21.78 2.96
C GLU A 113 2.54 -22.55 3.18
N ILE A 114 3.31 -22.82 2.12
CA ILE A 114 4.64 -23.45 2.23
C ILE A 114 5.62 -22.57 3.01
N THR A 115 5.55 -21.25 2.84
CA THR A 115 6.43 -20.33 3.59
C THR A 115 6.06 -20.33 5.08
N ARG A 116 4.76 -20.33 5.41
CA ARG A 116 4.25 -20.38 6.78
C ARG A 116 4.50 -21.72 7.45
N SER A 117 4.51 -22.84 6.70
CA SER A 117 4.85 -24.16 7.26
C SER A 117 6.30 -24.26 7.71
N LEU A 118 7.17 -23.32 7.34
CA LEU A 118 8.53 -23.21 7.91
C LEU A 118 8.49 -22.79 9.39
N ALA A 119 7.35 -22.28 9.87
CA ALA A 119 7.09 -21.89 11.26
C ALA A 119 8.14 -20.90 11.81
N ILE A 120 8.57 -19.92 11.01
CA ILE A 120 9.55 -18.91 11.42
C ILE A 120 8.83 -17.71 12.02
N GLU A 121 9.10 -17.40 13.29
CA GLU A 121 8.41 -16.33 14.00
C GLU A 121 8.82 -14.94 13.49
N PRO A 122 7.87 -14.03 13.17
CA PRO A 122 8.18 -12.69 12.63
C PRO A 122 9.07 -11.83 13.54
N ASN A 123 8.98 -12.03 14.85
CA ASN A 123 9.77 -11.28 15.83
C ASN A 123 11.27 -11.58 15.77
N ARG A 124 11.70 -12.63 15.07
CA ARG A 124 13.14 -12.92 14.84
C ARG A 124 13.85 -11.79 14.12
N ALA A 125 13.17 -11.06 13.22
CA ALA A 125 13.76 -9.90 12.56
C ALA A 125 14.14 -8.77 13.55
N ARG A 126 13.52 -8.76 14.75
CA ARG A 126 13.75 -7.75 15.81
C ARG A 126 14.80 -8.19 16.84
N THR A 127 15.34 -9.41 16.76
CA THR A 127 16.41 -9.86 17.66
C THR A 127 17.77 -9.23 17.34
N ILE A 128 17.88 -8.59 16.17
CA ILE A 128 19.04 -7.85 15.73
C ILE A 128 18.63 -6.45 15.27
N HIS A 129 19.62 -5.56 15.11
CA HIS A 129 19.35 -4.20 14.64
C HIS A 129 18.73 -4.19 13.23
N ALA A 130 17.71 -3.36 13.02
CA ALA A 130 16.92 -3.31 11.77
C ALA A 130 17.79 -3.12 10.51
N ASN A 131 18.80 -2.25 10.56
CA ASN A 131 19.74 -2.05 9.44
C ASN A 131 20.53 -3.33 9.07
N ARG A 132 20.94 -4.12 10.07
CA ARG A 132 21.67 -5.39 9.84
C ARG A 132 20.74 -6.43 9.24
N TYR A 133 19.52 -6.54 9.76
CA TYR A 133 18.48 -7.37 9.16
C TYR A 133 18.22 -6.96 7.70
N ALA A 134 18.08 -5.67 7.41
CA ALA A 134 17.84 -5.18 6.05
C ALA A 134 18.97 -5.55 5.07
N VAL A 135 20.24 -5.52 5.50
CA VAL A 135 21.37 -6.01 4.69
C VAL A 135 21.22 -7.52 4.44
N MET A 136 20.93 -8.30 5.48
CA MET A 136 20.77 -9.76 5.36
C MET A 136 19.58 -10.15 4.46
N ALA A 137 18.44 -9.46 4.59
CA ALA A 137 17.26 -9.63 3.75
C ALA A 137 17.59 -9.35 2.27
N ARG A 138 18.35 -8.29 1.97
CA ARG A 138 18.82 -8.00 0.62
C ARG A 138 19.77 -9.08 0.08
N GLU A 139 20.71 -9.56 0.91
CA GLU A 139 21.57 -10.69 0.54
C GLU A 139 20.73 -11.95 0.22
N ALA A 140 19.76 -12.27 1.07
CA ALA A 140 18.86 -13.41 0.92
C ALA A 140 18.01 -13.33 -0.37
N ALA A 141 17.61 -12.12 -0.77
CA ALA A 141 16.82 -11.89 -1.97
C ALA A 141 17.58 -12.23 -3.27
N ILE A 142 18.91 -12.07 -3.31
CA ILE A 142 19.72 -12.24 -4.52
C ILE A 142 20.48 -13.57 -4.58
N MET A 143 20.78 -14.19 -3.42
CA MET A 143 21.57 -15.41 -3.41
C MET A 143 20.81 -16.59 -4.06
N SER A 144 21.56 -17.41 -4.82
CA SER A 144 21.07 -18.66 -5.38
C SER A 144 21.18 -19.78 -4.35
N ALA A 145 20.45 -20.88 -4.56
CA ALA A 145 20.52 -22.04 -3.67
C ALA A 145 21.94 -22.61 -3.56
N GLN A 146 22.70 -22.61 -4.66
CA GLN A 146 24.11 -23.03 -4.69
C GLN A 146 25.03 -22.10 -3.88
N HIS A 147 24.79 -20.79 -3.91
CA HIS A 147 25.57 -19.87 -3.09
C HIS A 147 25.27 -20.03 -1.61
N LEU A 148 23.98 -20.21 -1.25
CA LEU A 148 23.56 -20.45 0.12
C LEU A 148 24.10 -21.76 0.68
N SER A 149 24.17 -22.83 -0.13
CA SER A 149 24.67 -24.13 0.33
C SER A 149 26.16 -24.11 0.71
N ARG A 150 26.95 -23.20 0.14
CA ARG A 150 28.39 -23.00 0.41
C ARG A 150 28.69 -22.15 1.65
N LEU A 151 27.68 -21.51 2.25
CA LEU A 151 27.87 -20.72 3.47
C LEU A 151 28.05 -21.65 4.67
N ASP A 152 28.70 -21.14 5.72
CA ASP A 152 28.69 -21.81 7.02
C ASP A 152 27.27 -21.99 7.54
N GLU A 153 27.03 -23.01 8.36
CA GLU A 153 25.68 -23.41 8.78
C GLU A 153 24.90 -22.28 9.44
N VAL A 154 25.52 -21.54 10.37
CA VAL A 154 24.86 -20.46 11.12
C VAL A 154 24.45 -19.34 10.16
N ARG A 155 25.36 -18.90 9.29
CA ARG A 155 25.05 -17.88 8.28
C ARG A 155 23.99 -18.36 7.29
N ARG A 156 24.08 -19.61 6.82
CA ARG A 156 23.12 -20.21 5.89
C ARG A 156 21.72 -20.20 6.48
N ILE A 157 21.56 -20.70 7.70
CA ILE A 157 20.26 -20.75 8.39
C ILE A 157 19.73 -19.34 8.65
N ALA A 158 20.55 -18.40 9.11
CA ALA A 158 20.13 -17.03 9.34
C ALA A 158 19.65 -16.33 8.05
N THR A 159 20.37 -16.49 6.95
CA THR A 159 19.98 -15.94 5.64
C THR A 159 18.70 -16.60 5.12
N LEU A 160 18.51 -17.90 5.31
CA LEU A 160 17.27 -18.61 4.96
C LEU A 160 16.08 -18.17 5.82
N CYS A 161 16.30 -17.87 7.10
CA CYS A 161 15.26 -17.26 7.95
C CYS A 161 14.84 -15.89 7.41
N ALA A 162 15.82 -15.03 7.09
CA ALA A 162 15.54 -13.72 6.49
C ALA A 162 14.79 -13.87 5.16
N PHE A 163 15.18 -14.84 4.31
CA PHE A 163 14.44 -15.18 3.10
C PHE A 163 12.98 -15.55 3.39
N ALA A 164 12.73 -16.48 4.31
CA ALA A 164 11.39 -16.95 4.65
C ALA A 164 10.49 -15.81 5.15
N LEU A 165 11.00 -14.97 6.05
CA LEU A 165 10.30 -13.81 6.59
C LEU A 165 9.96 -12.79 5.50
N GLU A 166 10.91 -12.47 4.62
CA GLU A 166 10.66 -11.53 3.52
C GLU A 166 9.70 -12.12 2.47
N MET A 167 9.78 -13.42 2.19
CA MET A 167 8.87 -14.08 1.26
C MET A 167 7.44 -14.14 1.80
N GLU A 168 7.25 -14.39 3.09
CA GLU A 168 5.91 -14.37 3.69
C GLU A 168 5.24 -13.00 3.51
N VAL A 169 6.00 -11.93 3.77
CA VAL A 169 5.55 -10.55 3.56
C VAL A 169 5.24 -10.28 2.09
N ALA A 170 6.16 -10.63 1.19
CA ALA A 170 6.01 -10.38 -0.24
C ALA A 170 4.81 -11.11 -0.84
N LEU A 171 4.61 -12.38 -0.48
CA LEU A 171 3.48 -13.19 -0.95
C LEU A 171 2.15 -12.71 -0.37
N THR A 172 2.13 -12.29 0.90
CA THR A 172 0.96 -11.67 1.52
C THR A 172 0.55 -10.40 0.79
N ASP A 173 1.49 -9.48 0.58
CA ASP A 173 1.23 -8.21 -0.10
C ASP A 173 0.80 -8.43 -1.57
N ALA A 174 1.45 -9.36 -2.28
CA ALA A 174 1.11 -9.71 -3.65
C ALA A 174 -0.32 -10.27 -3.76
N ALA A 175 -0.72 -11.18 -2.86
CA ALA A 175 -2.05 -11.77 -2.88
C ALA A 175 -3.15 -10.73 -2.64
N VAL A 176 -2.97 -9.83 -1.66
CA VAL A 176 -3.93 -8.76 -1.37
C VAL A 176 -4.02 -7.81 -2.57
N PHE A 177 -2.88 -7.39 -3.12
CA PHE A 177 -2.83 -6.55 -4.32
C PHE A 177 -3.55 -7.19 -5.51
N MET A 178 -3.33 -8.48 -5.77
CA MET A 178 -4.02 -9.22 -6.83
C MET A 178 -5.52 -9.23 -6.62
N MET A 179 -6.01 -9.49 -5.39
CA MET A 179 -7.42 -9.41 -5.06
C MET A 179 -7.98 -8.01 -5.36
N GLU A 180 -7.26 -6.93 -5.01
CA GLU A 180 -7.71 -5.57 -5.28
C GLU A 180 -7.82 -5.27 -6.78
N LYS A 181 -6.83 -5.72 -7.55
CA LYS A 181 -6.83 -5.57 -9.02
C LYS A 181 -7.93 -6.41 -9.67
N MET A 182 -8.18 -7.62 -9.16
CA MET A 182 -9.26 -8.48 -9.61
C MET A 182 -10.62 -7.80 -9.41
N ILE A 183 -10.91 -7.30 -8.21
CA ILE A 183 -12.16 -6.55 -7.94
C ILE A 183 -12.26 -5.31 -8.83
N GLY A 184 -11.18 -4.52 -8.96
CA GLY A 184 -11.20 -3.36 -9.84
C GLY A 184 -11.44 -3.72 -11.32
N SER A 185 -10.88 -4.85 -11.78
CA SER A 185 -11.08 -5.34 -13.15
C SER A 185 -12.52 -5.81 -13.39
N MET A 186 -13.16 -6.38 -12.37
CA MET A 186 -14.56 -6.78 -12.40
C MET A 186 -15.47 -5.57 -12.64
N PHE A 187 -15.30 -4.47 -11.88
CA PHE A 187 -16.05 -3.23 -12.10
C PHE A 187 -15.78 -2.64 -13.49
N ARG A 188 -14.52 -2.59 -13.94
CA ARG A 188 -14.18 -2.08 -15.28
C ARG A 188 -14.78 -2.92 -16.41
N ARG A 189 -14.96 -4.23 -16.20
CA ARG A 189 -15.61 -5.11 -17.18
C ARG A 189 -17.12 -4.92 -17.16
N ALA A 190 -17.74 -4.85 -15.98
CA ALA A 190 -19.16 -4.56 -15.84
C ALA A 190 -19.53 -3.21 -16.47
N ALA A 191 -18.75 -2.16 -16.19
CA ALA A 191 -18.96 -0.84 -16.80
C ALA A 191 -18.82 -0.84 -18.32
N ARG A 192 -17.87 -1.62 -18.88
CA ARG A 192 -17.73 -1.77 -20.34
C ARG A 192 -18.92 -2.52 -20.93
N THR A 193 -19.28 -3.68 -20.38
CA THR A 193 -20.47 -4.45 -20.84
C THR A 193 -21.73 -3.59 -20.80
N ARG A 194 -21.90 -2.79 -19.74
CA ARG A 194 -23.01 -1.85 -19.63
C ARG A 194 -22.95 -0.75 -20.70
N SER A 195 -21.77 -0.16 -20.92
CA SER A 195 -21.59 0.85 -21.96
C SER A 195 -21.93 0.30 -23.35
N ASP A 196 -21.48 -0.90 -23.67
CA ASP A 196 -21.78 -1.57 -24.94
C ASP A 196 -23.29 -1.82 -25.08
N ARG A 197 -23.94 -2.29 -24.00
CA ARG A 197 -25.40 -2.48 -23.96
C ARG A 197 -26.16 -1.16 -24.17
N LEU A 198 -25.78 -0.09 -23.46
CA LEU A 198 -26.43 1.23 -23.60
C LEU A 198 -26.30 1.79 -25.02
N VAL A 199 -25.15 1.57 -25.69
CA VAL A 199 -24.96 1.98 -27.08
C VAL A 199 -25.89 1.19 -28.02
N GLU A 200 -26.05 -0.12 -27.79
CA GLU A 200 -26.98 -0.95 -28.55
C GLU A 200 -28.44 -0.53 -28.31
N GLU A 201 -28.84 -0.34 -27.06
CA GLU A 201 -30.16 0.13 -26.65
C GLU A 201 -30.49 1.50 -27.26
N ALA A 202 -29.54 2.45 -27.27
CA ALA A 202 -29.70 3.73 -27.93
C ALA A 202 -29.91 3.59 -29.45
N GLY A 203 -29.23 2.62 -30.07
CA GLY A 203 -29.46 2.26 -31.47
C GLY A 203 -30.89 1.79 -31.74
N ARG A 204 -31.43 0.93 -30.87
CA ARG A 204 -32.83 0.45 -30.95
C ARG A 204 -33.84 1.57 -30.69
N LEU A 205 -33.63 2.38 -29.65
CA LEU A 205 -34.44 3.56 -29.34
C LEU A 205 -34.47 4.56 -30.50
N LYS A 206 -33.36 4.76 -31.22
CA LYS A 206 -33.34 5.58 -32.43
C LYS A 206 -34.24 5.00 -33.54
N GLY A 207 -34.28 3.68 -33.69
CA GLY A 207 -35.19 2.98 -34.60
C GLY A 207 -36.65 3.21 -34.22
N ILE A 208 -36.98 3.01 -32.95
CA ILE A 208 -38.31 3.24 -32.40
C ILE A 208 -38.73 4.72 -32.50
N GLY A 209 -37.81 5.65 -32.24
CA GLY A 209 -38.04 7.08 -32.39
C GLY A 209 -38.43 7.49 -33.81
N LYS A 210 -37.93 6.79 -34.85
CA LYS A 210 -38.39 7.00 -36.23
C LYS A 210 -39.84 6.57 -36.42
N ILE A 211 -40.25 5.45 -35.81
CA ILE A 211 -41.64 4.97 -35.84
C ILE A 211 -42.55 6.00 -35.18
N TYR A 212 -42.21 6.47 -33.98
CA TYR A 212 -43.01 7.48 -33.29
C TYR A 212 -43.02 8.84 -34.00
N ALA A 213 -41.92 9.26 -34.61
CA ALA A 213 -41.88 10.49 -35.40
C ALA A 213 -42.71 10.38 -36.70
N ALA A 214 -42.79 9.20 -37.31
CA ALA A 214 -43.63 8.95 -38.48
C ALA A 214 -45.11 8.87 -38.08
N LEU A 215 -45.44 8.17 -37.00
CA LEU A 215 -46.79 8.13 -36.41
C LEU A 215 -47.27 9.53 -36.03
N GLY A 216 -46.42 10.32 -35.37
CA GLY A 216 -46.73 11.70 -35.01
C GLY A 216 -47.00 12.58 -36.24
N ARG A 217 -46.23 12.42 -37.32
CA ARG A 217 -46.49 13.11 -38.60
C ARG A 217 -47.83 12.72 -39.22
N LEU A 218 -48.13 11.42 -39.28
CA LEU A 218 -49.42 10.92 -39.79
C LEU A 218 -50.59 11.55 -39.02
N LEU A 219 -50.51 11.59 -37.69
CA LEU A 219 -51.55 12.20 -36.84
C LEU A 219 -51.66 13.72 -37.03
N ILE A 220 -50.53 14.42 -37.19
CA ILE A 220 -50.51 15.86 -37.44
C ILE A 220 -51.15 16.19 -38.80
N GLU A 221 -50.80 15.43 -39.85
CA GLU A 221 -51.33 15.62 -41.20
C GLU A 221 -52.79 15.18 -41.34
N GLY A 222 -53.20 14.16 -40.58
CA GLY A 222 -54.57 13.64 -40.52
C GLY A 222 -55.53 14.50 -39.69
N ARG A 223 -55.04 15.47 -38.92
CA ARG A 223 -55.83 16.24 -37.93
C ARG A 223 -57.15 16.83 -38.44
N TRP A 224 -57.21 17.20 -39.72
CA TRP A 224 -58.37 17.84 -40.34
C TRP A 224 -59.05 16.97 -41.39
N LYS A 225 -58.61 15.71 -41.54
CA LYS A 225 -59.23 14.76 -42.47
C LYS A 225 -60.43 14.07 -41.80
N PRO A 226 -61.48 13.73 -42.55
CA PRO A 226 -62.64 13.01 -42.02
C PRO A 226 -62.39 11.51 -41.79
N GLU A 227 -61.21 10.99 -42.15
CA GLU A 227 -60.79 9.59 -41.92
C GLU A 227 -60.48 9.34 -40.43
N ASP A 228 -60.88 8.17 -39.90
CA ASP A 228 -60.49 7.78 -38.54
C ASP A 228 -58.96 7.57 -38.48
N PRO A 229 -58.24 8.25 -37.57
CA PRO A 229 -56.81 8.06 -37.40
C PRO A 229 -56.38 6.60 -37.22
N ARG A 230 -57.26 5.75 -36.66
CA ARG A 230 -56.99 4.32 -36.47
C ARG A 230 -56.89 3.55 -37.79
N ASP A 231 -57.69 3.92 -38.78
CA ASP A 231 -57.68 3.30 -40.11
C ASP A 231 -56.44 3.74 -40.90
N ALA A 232 -56.07 5.01 -40.78
CA ALA A 232 -54.83 5.53 -41.37
C ALA A 232 -53.58 4.88 -40.77
N ILE A 233 -53.57 4.66 -39.44
CA ILE A 233 -52.50 3.95 -38.73
C ILE A 233 -52.40 2.50 -39.20
N ASP A 234 -53.53 1.79 -39.31
CA ASP A 234 -53.53 0.39 -39.72
C ASP A 234 -53.04 0.24 -41.16
N ARG A 235 -53.41 1.17 -42.05
CA ARG A 235 -52.96 1.19 -43.45
C ARG A 235 -51.47 1.49 -43.62
N GLU A 236 -50.92 2.47 -42.90
CA GLU A 236 -49.53 2.91 -43.13
C GLU A 236 -48.49 2.18 -42.27
N PHE A 237 -48.86 1.75 -41.06
CA PHE A 237 -47.94 1.12 -40.11
C PHE A 237 -48.36 -0.30 -39.71
N GLY A 238 -49.67 -0.52 -39.54
CA GLY A 238 -50.22 -1.72 -38.92
C GLY A 238 -50.05 -1.71 -37.40
N TRP A 239 -51.14 -1.97 -36.68
CA TRP A 239 -51.15 -2.01 -35.21
C TRP A 239 -50.07 -2.89 -34.55
N PRO A 240 -49.72 -4.08 -35.09
CA PRO A 240 -48.70 -4.93 -34.49
C PRO A 240 -47.30 -4.29 -34.39
N ILE A 241 -46.97 -3.36 -35.29
CA ILE A 241 -45.68 -2.65 -35.24
C ILE A 241 -45.64 -1.66 -34.08
N ILE A 242 -46.74 -0.93 -33.85
CA ILE A 242 -46.84 0.04 -32.76
C ILE A 242 -46.87 -0.67 -31.41
N GLU A 243 -47.64 -1.75 -31.27
CA GLU A 243 -47.64 -2.51 -30.02
C GLU A 243 -46.26 -3.08 -29.69
N ARG A 244 -45.53 -3.55 -30.71
CA ARG A 244 -44.16 -4.05 -30.53
C ARG A 244 -43.21 -2.92 -30.11
N SER A 245 -43.29 -1.75 -30.74
CA SER A 245 -42.42 -0.62 -30.40
C SER A 245 -42.70 -0.06 -29.00
N VAL A 246 -43.97 -0.06 -28.54
CA VAL A 246 -44.35 0.29 -27.17
C VAL A 246 -43.74 -0.71 -26.18
N ARG A 247 -43.99 -2.01 -26.37
CA ARG A 247 -43.42 -3.06 -25.51
C ARG A 247 -41.90 -3.00 -25.45
N GLU A 248 -41.24 -2.78 -26.60
CA GLU A 248 -39.79 -2.66 -26.67
C GLU A 248 -39.27 -1.40 -25.95
N THR A 249 -39.96 -0.26 -26.06
CA THR A 249 -39.61 0.97 -25.33
C THR A 249 -39.75 0.81 -23.82
N GLU A 250 -40.84 0.19 -23.37
CA GLU A 250 -41.09 -0.09 -21.96
C GLU A 250 -39.99 -1.00 -21.37
N LEU A 251 -39.60 -2.05 -22.11
CA LEU A 251 -38.48 -2.90 -21.72
C LEU A 251 -37.16 -2.13 -21.62
N LEU A 252 -36.82 -1.34 -22.64
CA LEU A 252 -35.56 -0.58 -22.71
C LEU A 252 -35.45 0.52 -21.64
N THR A 253 -36.57 1.02 -21.13
CA THR A 253 -36.60 2.11 -20.14
C THR A 253 -36.85 1.65 -18.70
N SER A 254 -37.11 0.36 -18.49
CA SER A 254 -37.40 -0.23 -17.18
C SER A 254 -36.17 -0.51 -16.29
N GLY A 255 -34.95 -0.41 -16.83
CA GLY A 255 -33.71 -0.83 -16.15
C GLY A 255 -33.16 0.14 -15.09
N SER A 256 -32.43 -0.41 -14.12
CA SER A 256 -31.73 0.36 -13.08
C SER A 256 -30.46 1.03 -13.60
N GLU A 257 -30.28 2.33 -13.33
CA GLU A 257 -29.09 3.09 -13.74
C GLU A 257 -27.85 2.87 -12.83
N ASP A 258 -27.94 2.06 -11.78
CA ASP A 258 -26.88 1.98 -10.76
C ASP A 258 -25.70 1.06 -11.16
N GLY A 259 -25.85 0.21 -12.19
CA GLY A 259 -24.78 -0.62 -12.78
C GLY A 259 -24.19 -1.72 -11.87
N LEU A 260 -24.71 -1.87 -10.66
CA LEU A 260 -24.28 -2.92 -9.72
C LEU A 260 -24.86 -4.29 -10.09
N GLU A 261 -25.98 -4.34 -10.80
CA GLU A 261 -26.55 -5.58 -11.35
C GLU A 261 -25.58 -6.24 -12.34
N ASP A 262 -24.95 -5.45 -13.21
CA ASP A 262 -23.93 -5.93 -14.16
C ASP A 262 -22.67 -6.49 -13.43
N VAL A 263 -22.43 -6.05 -12.20
CA VAL A 263 -21.37 -6.61 -11.34
C VAL A 263 -21.77 -7.97 -10.79
N LEU A 264 -23.06 -8.21 -10.49
CA LEU A 264 -23.55 -9.51 -10.00
C LEU A 264 -23.37 -10.62 -11.03
N GLU A 265 -23.46 -10.32 -12.33
CA GLU A 265 -23.16 -11.28 -13.40
C GLU A 265 -21.73 -11.83 -13.32
N ARG A 266 -20.83 -11.11 -12.66
CA ARG A 266 -19.43 -11.51 -12.45
C ARG A 266 -19.21 -12.28 -11.15
N TYR A 267 -20.27 -12.65 -10.43
CA TYR A 267 -20.20 -13.50 -9.23
C TYR A 267 -19.36 -14.77 -9.38
N PRO A 268 -19.38 -15.52 -10.51
CA PRO A 268 -18.52 -16.70 -10.66
C PRO A 268 -17.03 -16.40 -10.50
N MET A 269 -16.58 -15.20 -10.86
CA MET A 269 -15.21 -14.77 -10.64
C MET A 269 -14.91 -14.65 -9.14
N VAL A 270 -15.78 -13.99 -8.37
CA VAL A 270 -15.63 -13.84 -6.91
C VAL A 270 -15.58 -15.21 -6.23
N ARG A 271 -16.45 -16.13 -6.63
CA ARG A 271 -16.47 -17.50 -6.11
C ARG A 271 -15.18 -18.29 -6.32
N ARG A 272 -14.40 -17.98 -7.36
CA ARG A 272 -13.14 -18.68 -7.63
C ARG A 272 -12.00 -18.22 -6.73
N PHE A 273 -12.02 -16.98 -6.24
CA PHE A 273 -10.89 -16.40 -5.50
C PHE A 273 -11.21 -16.11 -4.03
N ALA A 274 -12.45 -15.75 -3.69
CA ALA A 274 -12.81 -15.35 -2.34
C ALA A 274 -12.63 -16.48 -1.31
N PRO A 275 -13.03 -17.74 -1.58
CA PRO A 275 -12.84 -18.81 -0.59
C PRO A 275 -11.37 -19.05 -0.19
N PRO A 276 -10.43 -19.33 -1.12
CA PRO A 276 -9.03 -19.53 -0.73
C PRO A 276 -8.42 -18.25 -0.13
N PHE A 277 -8.78 -17.06 -0.63
CA PHE A 277 -8.28 -15.80 -0.10
C PHE A 277 -8.72 -15.55 1.35
N LEU A 278 -10.02 -15.65 1.66
CA LEU A 278 -10.51 -15.42 3.02
C LEU A 278 -10.04 -16.49 4.02
N ALA A 279 -9.78 -17.71 3.55
CA ALA A 279 -9.22 -18.77 4.37
C ALA A 279 -7.73 -18.53 4.70
N ALA A 280 -6.96 -17.99 3.76
CA ALA A 280 -5.52 -17.83 3.89
C ALA A 280 -5.09 -16.63 4.77
N PHE A 281 -5.95 -15.62 4.99
CA PHE A 281 -5.53 -14.38 5.65
C PHE A 281 -6.27 -14.13 6.98
N THR A 282 -5.50 -13.71 7.99
CA THR A 282 -6.04 -13.17 9.24
C THR A 282 -6.16 -11.67 9.11
N PHE A 283 -7.40 -11.18 9.16
CA PHE A 283 -7.71 -9.76 9.10
C PHE A 283 -7.91 -9.19 10.50
N ARG A 284 -7.45 -7.96 10.73
CA ARG A 284 -7.62 -7.21 11.98
C ARG A 284 -8.18 -5.83 11.67
N ALA A 285 -8.89 -5.24 12.63
CA ALA A 285 -9.51 -3.92 12.48
C ALA A 285 -9.13 -2.99 13.62
N ALA A 286 -9.10 -1.69 13.34
CA ALA A 286 -8.76 -0.68 14.34
C ALA A 286 -9.86 -0.52 15.39
N LYS A 287 -11.10 -0.75 14.97
CA LYS A 287 -12.27 -0.76 15.84
C LYS A 287 -12.62 -2.20 16.21
N SER A 288 -12.85 -2.45 17.50
CA SER A 288 -13.47 -3.68 17.96
C SER A 288 -14.84 -3.86 17.29
N ASN A 289 -15.17 -5.10 16.91
CA ASN A 289 -16.42 -5.47 16.25
C ASN A 289 -16.68 -4.76 14.90
N ASP A 290 -15.65 -4.63 14.05
CA ASP A 290 -15.88 -4.12 12.69
C ASP A 290 -16.89 -5.02 11.93
N PRO A 291 -18.00 -4.44 11.41
CA PRO A 291 -19.07 -5.20 10.79
C PRO A 291 -18.66 -5.91 9.50
N VAL A 292 -17.62 -5.44 8.79
CA VAL A 292 -17.07 -6.12 7.60
C VAL A 292 -16.31 -7.36 8.03
N LEU A 293 -15.53 -7.30 9.12
CA LEU A 293 -14.84 -8.49 9.63
C LEU A 293 -15.81 -9.55 10.15
N ALA A 294 -16.89 -9.13 10.81
CA ALA A 294 -17.96 -10.06 11.19
C ALA A 294 -18.57 -10.75 9.96
N ALA A 295 -18.79 -10.00 8.88
CA ALA A 295 -19.29 -10.56 7.63
C ALA A 295 -18.28 -11.51 6.95
N VAL A 296 -16.99 -11.17 6.94
CA VAL A 296 -15.90 -12.02 6.45
C VAL A 296 -15.84 -13.33 7.24
N ALA A 297 -15.97 -13.29 8.57
CA ALA A 297 -15.98 -14.49 9.41
C ALA A 297 -17.15 -15.42 9.05
N ILE A 298 -18.35 -14.88 8.84
CA ILE A 298 -19.52 -15.65 8.39
C ILE A 298 -19.27 -16.28 7.02
N LEU A 299 -18.73 -15.53 6.06
CA LEU A 299 -18.43 -16.08 4.73
C LEU A 299 -17.36 -17.17 4.79
N ASN A 300 -16.31 -16.99 5.60
CA ASN A 300 -15.25 -17.98 5.74
C ASN A 300 -15.81 -19.29 6.33
N GLU A 301 -16.63 -19.21 7.37
CA GLU A 301 -17.29 -20.39 7.96
C GLU A 301 -18.25 -21.07 6.99
N MET A 302 -19.03 -20.28 6.24
CA MET A 302 -19.92 -20.79 5.20
C MET A 302 -19.14 -21.52 4.10
N TYR A 303 -17.99 -20.97 3.67
CA TYR A 303 -17.14 -21.59 2.67
C TYR A 303 -16.51 -22.90 3.17
N ARG A 304 -16.01 -22.93 4.41
CA ARG A 304 -15.46 -24.15 5.02
C ARG A 304 -16.49 -25.27 5.17
N SER A 305 -17.69 -24.92 5.62
CA SER A 305 -18.80 -25.87 5.80
C SER A 305 -19.55 -26.20 4.50
N ASN A 306 -19.12 -25.62 3.37
CA ASN A 306 -19.77 -25.72 2.05
C ASN A 306 -21.28 -25.40 2.09
N ARG A 307 -21.70 -24.56 3.05
CA ARG A 307 -23.10 -24.17 3.23
C ARG A 307 -23.55 -23.31 2.06
N ARG A 308 -24.78 -23.56 1.61
CA ARG A 308 -25.36 -22.86 0.46
C ARG A 308 -26.22 -21.65 0.84
N THR A 309 -26.62 -21.56 2.10
CA THR A 309 -27.51 -20.53 2.64
C THR A 309 -26.75 -19.64 3.63
N LEU A 310 -27.07 -18.35 3.60
CA LEU A 310 -26.60 -17.42 4.62
C LEU A 310 -27.36 -17.67 5.93
N PRO A 311 -26.75 -17.38 7.10
CA PRO A 311 -27.47 -17.36 8.37
C PRO A 311 -28.63 -16.37 8.35
N THR A 312 -29.63 -16.59 9.21
CA THR A 312 -30.82 -15.72 9.33
C THR A 312 -30.46 -14.27 9.70
N ALA A 313 -29.40 -14.08 10.48
CA ALA A 313 -28.87 -12.77 10.83
C ALA A 313 -27.47 -12.60 10.23
N VAL A 314 -27.32 -11.64 9.33
CA VAL A 314 -26.02 -11.22 8.79
C VAL A 314 -25.81 -9.73 9.03
N PRO A 315 -24.56 -9.28 9.23
CA PRO A 315 -24.25 -7.86 9.34
C PRO A 315 -24.65 -7.10 8.06
N LEU A 316 -25.47 -6.07 8.19
CA LEU A 316 -25.86 -5.21 7.05
C LEU A 316 -25.46 -3.74 7.26
N GLY A 317 -24.99 -3.38 8.46
CA GLY A 317 -24.67 -2.00 8.84
C GLY A 317 -23.48 -1.39 8.11
N PHE A 318 -22.64 -2.20 7.48
CA PHE A 318 -21.53 -1.72 6.66
C PHE A 318 -21.92 -1.40 5.21
N LEU A 319 -23.11 -1.83 4.77
CA LEU A 319 -23.57 -1.63 3.40
C LEU A 319 -23.98 -0.18 3.16
N ARG A 320 -23.42 0.42 2.12
CA ARG A 320 -23.90 1.73 1.62
C ARG A 320 -25.29 1.58 0.99
N VAL A 321 -26.02 2.69 0.87
CA VAL A 321 -27.41 2.72 0.36
C VAL A 321 -27.61 1.89 -0.91
N ARG A 322 -26.73 2.03 -1.91
CA ARG A 322 -26.81 1.29 -3.18
C ARG A 322 -26.64 -0.21 -3.01
N TRP A 323 -25.62 -0.64 -2.26
CA TRP A 323 -25.42 -2.06 -1.95
C TRP A 323 -26.55 -2.64 -1.11
N ARG A 324 -27.10 -1.86 -0.18
CA ARG A 324 -28.22 -2.29 0.66
C ARG A 324 -29.47 -2.60 -0.18
N LYS A 325 -29.80 -1.77 -1.18
CA LYS A 325 -30.90 -2.02 -2.11
C LYS A 325 -30.70 -3.29 -2.94
N LEU A 326 -29.47 -3.57 -3.36
CA LEU A 326 -29.15 -4.75 -4.16
C LEU A 326 -29.12 -6.04 -3.34
N VAL A 327 -28.64 -5.95 -2.11
CA VAL A 327 -28.51 -7.09 -1.19
C VAL A 327 -29.86 -7.48 -0.59
N LEU A 328 -30.75 -6.52 -0.33
CA LEU A 328 -32.07 -6.76 0.23
C LEU A 328 -33.12 -6.76 -0.89
N GLN A 329 -33.58 -7.94 -1.28
CA GLN A 329 -34.70 -8.12 -2.21
C GLN A 329 -35.89 -8.70 -1.44
N ASP A 330 -36.99 -7.96 -1.36
CA ASP A 330 -38.25 -8.36 -0.71
C ASP A 330 -38.08 -8.88 0.73
N GLY A 331 -37.18 -8.25 1.50
CA GLY A 331 -36.89 -8.62 2.89
C GLY A 331 -35.94 -9.82 3.04
N THR A 332 -35.52 -10.43 1.93
CA THR A 332 -34.54 -11.52 1.89
C THR A 332 -33.17 -11.03 1.44
N VAL A 333 -32.10 -11.67 1.94
CA VAL A 333 -30.73 -11.31 1.58
C VAL A 333 -30.29 -12.13 0.36
N ASP A 334 -30.05 -11.48 -0.78
CA ASP A 334 -29.43 -12.15 -1.93
C ASP A 334 -27.96 -12.46 -1.60
N ARG A 335 -27.64 -13.75 -1.63
CA ARG A 335 -26.32 -14.27 -1.28
C ARG A 335 -25.23 -13.76 -2.22
N ARG A 336 -25.48 -13.68 -3.52
CA ARG A 336 -24.47 -13.31 -4.52
C ARG A 336 -24.08 -11.85 -4.34
N ALA A 337 -25.08 -11.00 -4.20
CA ALA A 337 -24.92 -9.58 -3.88
C ALA A 337 -24.20 -9.40 -2.55
N TYR A 338 -24.55 -10.18 -1.52
CA TYR A 338 -23.89 -10.09 -0.22
C TYR A 338 -22.42 -10.51 -0.27
N GLU A 339 -22.07 -11.65 -0.89
CA GLU A 339 -20.67 -12.09 -1.04
C GLU A 339 -19.82 -11.04 -1.79
N ILE A 340 -20.34 -10.48 -2.89
CA ILE A 340 -19.66 -9.41 -3.62
C ILE A 340 -19.51 -8.16 -2.74
N ALA A 341 -20.58 -7.74 -2.05
CA ALA A 341 -20.56 -6.55 -1.20
C ALA A 341 -19.52 -6.67 -0.08
N VAL A 342 -19.40 -7.84 0.56
CA VAL A 342 -18.39 -8.09 1.60
C VAL A 342 -16.98 -7.95 1.02
N VAL A 343 -16.69 -8.56 -0.12
CA VAL A 343 -15.36 -8.49 -0.73
C VAL A 343 -15.02 -7.07 -1.22
N VAL A 344 -16.00 -6.35 -1.76
CA VAL A 344 -15.84 -4.94 -2.17
C VAL A 344 -15.57 -4.04 -0.98
N HIS A 345 -16.35 -4.17 0.10
CA HIS A 345 -16.15 -3.37 1.30
C HIS A 345 -14.90 -3.79 2.08
N LEU A 346 -14.47 -5.05 2.04
CA LEU A 346 -13.17 -5.48 2.55
C LEU A 346 -12.03 -4.76 1.82
N ARG A 347 -12.07 -4.71 0.48
CA ARG A 347 -11.12 -3.93 -0.32
C ARG A 347 -11.11 -2.45 0.07
N GLU A 348 -12.27 -1.82 0.24
CA GLU A 348 -12.34 -0.42 0.67
C GLU A 348 -11.71 -0.20 2.04
N ARG A 349 -11.93 -1.13 2.98
CA ARG A 349 -11.38 -1.06 4.34
C ARG A 349 -9.87 -1.27 4.37
N LEU A 350 -9.36 -2.22 3.58
CA LEU A 350 -7.92 -2.43 3.37
C LEU A 350 -7.25 -1.17 2.79
N ALA A 351 -7.85 -0.60 1.74
CA ALA A 351 -7.33 0.63 1.13
C ALA A 351 -7.34 1.84 2.08
N SER A 352 -8.31 1.90 3.01
CA SER A 352 -8.38 2.96 4.03
C SER A 352 -7.49 2.72 5.26
N GLY A 353 -6.88 1.54 5.40
CA GLY A 353 -6.15 1.14 6.61
C GLY A 353 -7.04 0.86 7.83
N ALA A 354 -8.37 0.86 7.69
CA ALA A 354 -9.30 0.52 8.76
C ALA A 354 -9.25 -0.98 9.12
N ILE A 355 -8.99 -1.81 8.12
CA ILE A 355 -8.67 -3.24 8.25
C ILE A 355 -7.26 -3.43 7.71
N TRP A 356 -6.49 -4.31 8.35
CA TRP A 356 -5.16 -4.70 7.92
C TRP A 356 -4.99 -6.23 7.95
N VAL A 357 -3.92 -6.72 7.33
CA VAL A 357 -3.62 -8.15 7.21
C VAL A 357 -2.39 -8.49 8.04
N GLU A 358 -2.48 -9.50 8.90
CA GLU A 358 -1.31 -10.00 9.63
C GLU A 358 -0.26 -10.55 8.66
N GLY A 359 1.02 -10.22 8.90
CA GLY A 359 2.13 -10.59 8.02
C GLY A 359 2.35 -9.65 6.83
N SER A 360 1.51 -8.64 6.63
CA SER A 360 1.65 -7.68 5.53
C SER A 360 2.62 -6.53 5.85
N ARG A 361 3.26 -5.98 4.80
CA ARG A 361 4.01 -4.72 4.87
C ARG A 361 3.28 -3.55 4.25
N ALA A 362 2.56 -3.77 3.16
CA ALA A 362 1.76 -2.75 2.50
C ALA A 362 0.41 -2.47 3.20
N TYR A 363 -0.17 -3.47 3.86
CA TYR A 363 -1.50 -3.43 4.48
C TYR A 363 -1.41 -3.70 5.98
N ARG A 364 -0.69 -2.84 6.72
CA ARG A 364 -0.52 -2.91 8.19
C ARG A 364 -1.16 -1.72 8.89
N THR A 365 -1.35 -1.83 10.21
CA THR A 365 -1.83 -0.70 11.02
C THR A 365 -0.78 0.42 11.06
N LEU A 366 -1.23 1.68 11.07
CA LEU A 366 -0.35 2.82 11.25
C LEU A 366 0.46 2.72 12.56
N SER A 367 -0.14 2.11 13.60
CA SER A 367 0.50 1.93 14.90
C SER A 367 1.80 1.12 14.84
N ASP A 368 1.97 0.24 13.85
CA ASP A 368 3.20 -0.56 13.68
C ASP A 368 4.40 0.27 13.22
N TYR A 369 4.16 1.48 12.67
CA TYR A 369 5.22 2.43 12.32
C TYR A 369 5.58 3.36 13.48
N LEU A 370 4.79 3.35 14.56
CA LEU A 370 5.03 4.16 15.74
C LEU A 370 5.91 3.41 16.73
N LEU A 371 6.55 4.16 17.62
CA LEU A 371 7.26 3.59 18.75
C LEU A 371 6.29 2.78 19.62
N PRO A 372 6.59 1.52 19.98
CA PRO A 372 5.73 0.74 20.86
C PRO A 372 5.50 1.48 22.18
N LYS A 373 4.25 1.50 22.66
CA LYS A 373 3.88 2.21 23.89
C LYS A 373 4.79 1.87 25.09
N PRO A 374 5.14 0.59 25.36
CA PRO A 374 6.06 0.27 26.46
C PRO A 374 7.48 0.85 26.27
N ALA A 375 7.97 0.89 25.02
CA ALA A 375 9.27 1.48 24.72
C ALA A 375 9.23 3.01 24.90
N PHE A 376 8.13 3.65 24.50
CA PHE A 376 7.93 5.08 24.74
C PHE A 376 7.83 5.41 26.24
N GLU A 377 7.12 4.58 27.01
CA GLU A 377 7.02 4.72 28.47
C GLU A 377 8.38 4.58 29.15
N ALA A 378 9.22 3.63 28.71
CA ALA A 378 10.60 3.53 29.19
C ALA A 378 11.42 4.80 28.85
N MET A 379 11.33 5.30 27.61
CA MET A 379 12.02 6.53 27.21
C MET A 379 11.57 7.77 27.99
N LEU A 380 10.30 7.83 28.40
CA LEU A 380 9.78 8.90 29.27
C LEU A 380 10.39 8.83 30.68
N VAL A 381 10.50 7.62 31.25
CA VAL A 381 11.13 7.40 32.57
C VAL A 381 12.61 7.79 32.51
N ASP A 382 13.30 7.41 31.44
CA ASP A 382 14.72 7.70 31.22
C ASP A 382 15.00 9.15 30.76
N GLN A 383 13.96 9.98 30.62
CA GLN A 383 14.03 11.37 30.11
C GLN A 383 14.79 11.52 28.78
N ASN A 384 14.71 10.50 27.92
CA ASN A 384 15.50 10.41 26.68
C ASN A 384 14.61 10.37 25.43
N VAL A 385 13.49 11.09 25.46
CA VAL A 385 12.63 11.24 24.29
C VAL A 385 13.26 12.28 23.35
N PRO A 386 13.60 11.94 22.09
CA PRO A 386 14.35 12.81 21.18
C PRO A 386 13.42 13.84 20.51
N VAL A 387 12.75 14.66 21.31
CA VAL A 387 11.87 15.73 20.85
C VAL A 387 12.34 17.07 21.39
N ALA A 388 12.27 18.11 20.55
CA ALA A 388 12.70 19.47 20.92
C ALA A 388 11.67 20.24 21.77
N VAL A 389 10.70 19.54 22.36
CA VAL A 389 9.62 20.11 23.17
C VAL A 389 9.56 19.39 24.51
N ASP A 390 8.99 20.06 25.51
CA ASP A 390 8.76 19.44 26.81
C ASP A 390 7.82 18.23 26.68
N THR A 391 8.18 17.13 27.34
CA THR A 391 7.40 15.88 27.33
C THR A 391 6.21 15.92 28.29
N SER A 392 6.17 16.87 29.23
CA SER A 392 5.04 17.13 30.10
C SER A 392 3.96 17.92 29.37
N PHE A 393 2.79 17.30 29.22
CA PHE A 393 1.65 17.94 28.56
C PHE A 393 1.24 19.26 29.22
N SER A 394 1.28 19.36 30.56
CA SER A 394 0.89 20.59 31.25
C SER A 394 1.87 21.73 30.98
N VAL A 395 3.18 21.46 31.03
CA VAL A 395 4.23 22.45 30.77
C VAL A 395 4.17 22.91 29.31
N TRP A 396 4.05 21.94 28.38
CA TRP A 396 3.90 22.24 26.97
C TRP A 396 2.64 23.09 26.69
N LEU A 397 1.50 22.72 27.28
CA LEU A 397 0.24 23.43 27.09
C LEU A 397 0.30 24.85 27.66
N ASP A 398 0.91 25.04 28.81
CA ASP A 398 1.07 26.36 29.43
C ASP A 398 2.00 27.25 28.60
N ASP A 399 3.12 26.74 28.08
CA ASP A 399 3.97 27.46 27.12
C ASP A 399 3.18 27.84 25.85
N ARG A 400 2.40 26.93 25.28
CA ARG A 400 1.57 27.22 24.10
C ARG A 400 0.50 28.27 24.40
N ARG A 401 -0.16 28.20 25.56
CA ARG A 401 -1.15 29.19 26.02
C ARG A 401 -0.52 30.55 26.22
N GLN A 402 0.64 30.62 26.87
CA GLN A 402 1.37 31.88 27.05
C GLN A 402 1.76 32.51 25.72
N ARG A 403 2.29 31.71 24.77
CA ARG A 403 2.61 32.17 23.41
C ARG A 403 1.37 32.67 22.68
N LEU A 404 0.26 31.94 22.75
CA LEU A 404 -0.99 32.34 22.12
C LEU A 404 -1.50 33.66 22.73
N ASN A 405 -1.54 33.78 24.06
CA ASN A 405 -1.96 35.00 24.75
C ASN A 405 -1.07 36.19 24.41
N ALA A 406 0.25 36.00 24.37
CA ALA A 406 1.19 37.04 23.98
C ALA A 406 0.95 37.50 22.53
N ARG A 407 0.73 36.56 21.59
CA ARG A 407 0.43 36.88 20.20
C ARG A 407 -0.93 37.54 20.02
N MET A 408 -1.97 37.08 20.72
CA MET A 408 -3.29 37.73 20.71
C MET A 408 -3.21 39.16 21.27
N ALA A 409 -2.48 39.37 22.37
CA ALA A 409 -2.26 40.71 22.93
C ALA A 409 -1.48 41.62 21.96
N GLU A 410 -0.50 41.08 21.25
CA GLU A 410 0.24 41.78 20.20
C GLU A 410 -0.69 42.17 19.03
N VAL A 411 -1.49 41.23 18.54
CA VAL A 411 -2.47 41.44 17.46
C VAL A 411 -3.50 42.49 17.87
N ASN A 412 -4.09 42.39 19.07
CA ASN A 412 -5.06 43.36 19.58
C ASN A 412 -4.46 44.77 19.67
N ARG A 413 -3.22 44.88 20.17
CA ARG A 413 -2.52 46.17 20.25
C ARG A 413 -2.27 46.77 18.88
N LYS A 414 -1.94 45.96 17.89
CA LYS A 414 -1.77 46.39 16.49
C LYS A 414 -3.11 46.76 15.86
N ALA A 415 -4.17 45.99 16.12
CA ALA A 415 -5.52 46.23 15.62
C ALA A 415 -6.07 47.59 16.09
N LEU A 416 -6.00 47.85 17.40
CA LEU A 416 -6.45 49.13 18.00
C LEU A 416 -5.73 50.36 17.42
N LYS A 417 -4.48 50.18 16.97
CA LYS A 417 -3.68 51.26 16.38
C LYS A 417 -3.80 51.34 14.86
N GLY A 418 -4.61 50.49 14.22
CA GLY A 418 -4.68 50.37 12.76
C GLY A 418 -3.35 49.96 12.11
N ARG A 419 -2.49 49.24 12.85
CA ARG A 419 -1.13 48.83 12.44
C ARG A 419 -1.00 47.34 12.16
N LEU A 420 -2.12 46.62 11.97
CA LEU A 420 -2.05 45.26 11.49
C LEU A 420 -1.64 45.28 10.01
N PRO A 421 -0.56 44.59 9.62
CA PRO A 421 -0.18 44.52 8.22
C PRO A 421 -1.28 43.79 7.45
N ASP A 422 -1.63 44.30 6.27
CA ASP A 422 -2.57 43.66 5.33
C ASP A 422 -3.99 43.41 5.88
N VAL A 423 -4.38 44.07 6.98
CA VAL A 423 -5.69 43.94 7.61
C VAL A 423 -6.37 45.29 7.76
N ILE A 424 -7.62 45.38 7.30
CA ILE A 424 -8.52 46.50 7.54
C ILE A 424 -9.63 46.01 8.48
N LEU A 425 -9.76 46.67 9.63
CA LEU A 425 -10.81 46.41 10.62
C LEU A 425 -11.67 47.68 10.70
N GLY A 426 -12.95 47.58 10.35
CA GLY A 426 -13.91 48.69 10.40
C GLY A 426 -15.36 48.20 10.61
N ASP A 427 -16.33 49.10 10.47
CA ASP A 427 -17.75 48.82 10.78
C ASP A 427 -18.38 47.67 9.95
N GLY A 428 -17.83 47.41 8.76
CA GLY A 428 -18.22 46.30 7.89
C GLY A 428 -17.52 44.97 8.17
N GLY A 429 -16.69 44.88 9.22
CA GLY A 429 -15.98 43.67 9.63
C GLY A 429 -14.49 43.62 9.29
N LEU A 430 -13.94 42.41 9.31
CA LEU A 430 -12.52 42.11 9.10
C LEU A 430 -12.25 41.84 7.61
N LYS A 431 -11.42 42.67 6.98
CA LYS A 431 -10.91 42.44 5.61
C LYS A 431 -9.41 42.17 5.67
N ILE A 432 -9.02 40.95 5.32
CA ILE A 432 -7.61 40.56 5.16
C ILE A 432 -7.30 40.61 3.66
N SER A 433 -6.25 41.34 3.28
CA SER A 433 -5.79 41.33 1.89
C SER A 433 -5.31 39.92 1.52
N PRO A 434 -5.65 39.40 0.32
CA PRO A 434 -5.05 38.16 -0.17
C PRO A 434 -3.52 38.25 -0.10
N LEU A 435 -2.87 37.13 0.24
CA LEU A 435 -1.42 37.03 0.15
C LEU A 435 -1.00 37.41 -1.28
N ARG A 436 -0.30 38.53 -1.42
CA ARG A 436 0.28 38.92 -2.70
C ARG A 436 1.37 37.91 -3.02
N ASN A 437 1.43 37.48 -4.27
CA ASN A 437 2.59 36.73 -4.74
C ASN A 437 3.83 37.60 -4.46
N ALA A 438 4.74 37.12 -3.60
CA ALA A 438 5.93 37.87 -3.21
C ALA A 438 6.97 37.95 -4.34
N VAL A 439 6.69 37.30 -5.47
CA VAL A 439 7.50 37.31 -6.70
C VAL A 439 7.04 38.48 -7.58
N PRO A 440 7.89 39.51 -7.81
CA PRO A 440 7.62 40.57 -8.77
C PRO A 440 7.41 40.01 -10.19
N GLU A 441 6.62 40.67 -11.03
CA GLU A 441 6.44 40.23 -12.44
C GLU A 441 7.79 40.23 -13.17
N GLU A 442 8.67 41.18 -12.86
CA GLU A 442 10.03 41.28 -13.39
C GLU A 442 10.89 40.06 -13.00
N ALA A 443 10.58 39.39 -11.89
CA ALA A 443 11.29 38.18 -11.47
C ALA A 443 10.84 36.94 -12.25
N GLU A 444 9.59 36.88 -12.73
CA GLU A 444 9.15 35.83 -13.66
C GLU A 444 9.76 36.04 -15.06
N ASP A 445 9.85 37.30 -15.53
CA ASP A 445 10.55 37.63 -16.78
C ASP A 445 12.05 37.33 -16.70
N LEU A 446 12.70 37.72 -15.59
CA LEU A 446 14.10 37.40 -15.35
C LEU A 446 14.31 35.89 -15.22
N LYS A 447 13.40 35.16 -14.55
CA LYS A 447 13.43 33.69 -14.48
C LYS A 447 13.35 33.08 -15.87
N ALA A 448 12.46 33.54 -16.74
CA ALA A 448 12.36 33.06 -18.12
C ALA A 448 13.66 33.33 -18.92
N GLN A 449 14.25 34.51 -18.76
CA GLN A 449 15.55 34.86 -19.38
C GLN A 449 16.68 33.98 -18.84
N LEU A 450 16.78 33.81 -17.52
CA LEU A 450 17.79 32.97 -16.86
C LEU A 450 17.65 31.49 -17.28
N TYR A 451 16.43 30.95 -17.31
CA TYR A 451 16.19 29.59 -17.81
C TYR A 451 16.49 29.45 -19.31
N GLY A 452 16.34 30.53 -20.09
CA GLY A 452 16.76 30.57 -21.50
C GLY A 452 18.28 30.59 -21.70
N LEU A 453 19.04 31.11 -20.72
CA LEU A 453 20.51 31.08 -20.71
C LEU A 453 21.08 29.74 -20.27
N LEU A 454 20.29 28.91 -19.57
CA LEU A 454 20.71 27.58 -19.17
C LEU A 454 20.83 26.66 -20.40
N PRO A 455 21.94 25.93 -20.56
CA PRO A 455 22.07 24.97 -21.62
C PRO A 455 21.01 23.87 -21.47
N ARG A 456 20.38 23.49 -22.58
CA ARG A 456 19.48 22.33 -22.61
C ARG A 456 20.33 21.06 -22.54
N VAL A 457 20.64 20.61 -21.33
CA VAL A 457 21.36 19.37 -21.07
C VAL A 457 20.39 18.20 -20.97
N LYS A 458 20.82 17.01 -21.39
CA LYS A 458 20.05 15.79 -21.08
C LYS A 458 20.13 15.55 -19.59
N ILE A 459 19.04 15.02 -19.01
CA ILE A 459 18.99 14.74 -17.57
C ILE A 459 20.11 13.78 -17.13
N THR A 460 20.53 12.87 -18.01
CA THR A 460 21.67 11.96 -17.79
C THR A 460 23.00 12.71 -17.64
N ASP A 461 23.21 13.76 -18.42
CA ASP A 461 24.45 14.55 -18.40
C ASP A 461 24.50 15.43 -17.13
N LEU A 462 23.34 15.99 -16.74
CA LEU A 462 23.20 16.73 -15.48
C LEU A 462 23.43 15.82 -14.27
N LEU A 463 22.87 14.60 -14.29
CA LEU A 463 23.11 13.61 -13.25
C LEU A 463 24.60 13.25 -13.17
N ALA A 464 25.27 13.10 -14.32
CA ALA A 464 26.70 12.84 -14.39
C ALA A 464 27.55 13.96 -13.78
N GLU A 465 27.21 15.21 -14.09
CA GLU A 465 27.90 16.37 -13.53
C GLU A 465 27.69 16.48 -12.01
N VAL A 466 26.45 16.30 -11.53
CA VAL A 466 26.14 16.29 -10.09
C VAL A 466 26.83 15.13 -9.37
N ALA A 467 26.97 13.96 -10.02
CA ALA A 467 27.72 12.84 -9.47
C ALA A 467 29.20 13.18 -9.31
N VAL A 468 29.81 13.88 -10.26
CA VAL A 468 31.19 14.38 -10.14
C VAL A 468 31.32 15.37 -8.99
N TRP A 469 30.37 16.30 -8.82
CA TRP A 469 30.44 17.32 -7.77
C TRP A 469 30.27 16.75 -6.35
N THR A 470 29.36 15.80 -6.20
CA THR A 470 28.94 15.31 -4.88
C THR A 470 29.56 13.97 -4.51
N GLY A 471 30.13 13.25 -5.49
CA GLY A 471 30.57 11.87 -5.33
C GLY A 471 29.43 10.91 -5.01
N PHE A 472 28.17 11.26 -5.30
CA PHE A 472 27.04 10.41 -4.91
C PHE A 472 27.08 9.04 -5.61
N GLY A 473 27.58 8.99 -6.85
CA GLY A 473 27.70 7.75 -7.63
C GLY A 473 28.53 6.70 -6.90
N ASP A 474 29.61 7.13 -6.21
CA ASP A 474 30.49 6.26 -5.43
C ASP A 474 29.79 5.64 -4.21
N ARG A 475 28.63 6.18 -3.81
CA ARG A 475 27.83 5.64 -2.71
C ARG A 475 26.93 4.47 -3.15
N PHE A 476 26.76 4.24 -4.45
CA PHE A 476 26.05 3.09 -5.01
C PHE A 476 26.98 1.87 -5.13
N THR A 477 27.51 1.44 -4.00
CA THR A 477 28.51 0.38 -3.93
C THR A 477 27.92 -0.99 -4.27
N HIS A 478 28.74 -1.82 -4.92
CA HIS A 478 28.43 -3.21 -5.22
C HIS A 478 28.03 -3.97 -3.94
N VAL A 479 26.85 -4.61 -3.97
CA VAL A 479 26.16 -5.17 -2.80
C VAL A 479 27.03 -6.15 -1.98
N ARG A 480 27.92 -6.88 -2.65
CA ARG A 480 28.75 -7.92 -2.01
C ARG A 480 30.14 -7.44 -1.54
N SER A 481 30.78 -6.55 -2.29
CA SER A 481 32.16 -6.12 -2.03
C SER A 481 32.26 -4.74 -1.39
N GLY A 482 31.25 -3.89 -1.59
CA GLY A 482 31.31 -2.49 -1.17
C GLY A 482 32.13 -1.61 -2.11
N ASP A 483 32.56 -2.15 -3.26
CA ASP A 483 33.32 -1.39 -4.26
C ASP A 483 32.42 -0.38 -4.96
N PRO A 484 32.93 0.80 -5.35
CA PRO A 484 32.18 1.75 -6.16
C PRO A 484 31.84 1.17 -7.55
N PRO A 485 30.80 1.70 -8.22
CA PRO A 485 30.42 1.28 -9.56
C PRO A 485 31.57 1.51 -10.55
N ARG A 486 31.91 0.49 -11.34
CA ARG A 486 32.96 0.58 -12.37
C ARG A 486 32.52 1.37 -13.60
N ASP A 487 31.22 1.43 -13.83
CA ASP A 487 30.60 2.16 -14.94
C ASP A 487 29.61 3.16 -14.35
N SER A 488 30.11 4.37 -14.10
CA SER A 488 29.33 5.48 -13.53
C SER A 488 28.22 5.96 -14.49
N PRO A 489 28.46 6.06 -15.82
CA PRO A 489 27.41 6.33 -16.79
C PRO A 489 26.26 5.31 -16.81
N ALA A 490 26.51 4.01 -16.63
CA ALA A 490 25.43 3.01 -16.57
C ALA A 490 24.56 3.10 -15.30
N LEU A 491 25.02 3.83 -14.28
CA LEU A 491 24.31 4.05 -13.03
C LEU A 491 23.36 5.26 -13.07
N MET A 492 23.53 6.16 -14.07
CA MET A 492 22.85 7.44 -14.21
C MET A 492 21.98 7.49 -15.46
#